data_AF-A0A950RN82-F1
#
_entry.id   AF-A0A950RN82-F1
#
_cell.length_a   1.000
_cell.length_b   1.000
_cell.length_c   1.000
_cell.angle_alpha   90.00
_cell.angle_beta   90.00
_cell.angle_gamma   90.00
#
_symmetry.space_group_name_H-M   'P 1'
#
loop_
_entity.id
_entity.type
_entity.pdbx_description
1 polymer ?
#
loop_
_entity_poly.entity_id
_entity_poly.type
_entity_poly.pdbx_seq_one_letter_code
_entity_poly.pdbx_strand_id
1 'polypeptide(L)'
;MQLSRNYVLAAVALWAVSLPLHAEEKPKAVLEQAIQAHGGNKNLARTLTGRLTAELKGTVSSDVEFTFQDEETFQLPRRYKRVLQGQFNGKPFRMTYAIEEGVGWIQQNDEDPREYRGQKLPLEKYWNAILAQLPELLRDDSILSAGG
;
A
#
# COMPACT_ATOMS: atom_id res chain seq x y z
N MET A 1 24.55 16.48 67.07
CA MET A 1 25.88 17.01 66.70
C MET A 1 26.08 16.70 65.23
N GLN A 2 26.45 17.72 64.44
CA GLN A 2 26.52 17.75 62.98
C GLN A 2 27.32 16.58 62.38
N LEU A 3 26.96 16.15 61.15
CA LEU A 3 27.87 16.15 59.99
C LEU A 3 27.16 15.77 58.67
N SER A 4 27.34 16.67 57.68
CA SER A 4 27.35 16.49 56.20
C SER A 4 26.12 15.84 55.54
N ARG A 5 25.21 16.54 54.82
CA ARG A 5 25.43 17.36 53.60
C ARG A 5 26.52 16.77 52.71
N ASN A 6 26.14 15.98 51.70
CA ASN A 6 26.76 15.87 50.36
C ASN A 6 26.34 14.56 49.67
N TYR A 7 25.12 14.50 49.11
CA TYR A 7 24.80 13.58 47.99
C TYR A 7 23.78 14.25 47.06
N VAL A 8 23.97 15.54 46.78
CA VAL A 8 23.52 16.14 45.54
C VAL A 8 24.69 15.93 44.58
N LEU A 9 24.43 15.39 43.38
CA LEU A 9 25.39 15.06 42.30
C LEU A 9 25.85 13.59 42.25
N ALA A 10 25.00 12.68 41.74
CA ALA A 10 25.45 11.50 40.96
C ALA A 10 24.27 10.65 40.46
N ALA A 11 23.40 11.18 39.58
CA ALA A 11 22.42 10.32 38.88
C ALA A 11 21.86 10.91 37.57
N VAL A 12 22.66 11.71 36.82
CA VAL A 12 22.27 12.18 35.47
C VAL A 12 23.08 11.48 34.37
N ALA A 13 23.95 10.53 34.73
CA ALA A 13 24.79 9.79 33.79
C ALA A 13 24.19 8.44 33.36
N LEU A 14 22.89 8.40 33.06
CA LEU A 14 22.24 7.21 32.46
C LEU A 14 21.28 7.58 31.31
N TRP A 15 21.58 8.66 30.59
CA TRP A 15 20.85 9.11 29.39
C TRP A 15 21.75 9.16 28.15
N ALA A 16 22.70 8.24 28.08
CA ALA A 16 23.43 7.95 26.85
C ALA A 16 23.61 6.43 26.75
N VAL A 17 22.50 5.69 26.84
CA VAL A 17 22.44 4.44 26.09
C VAL A 17 22.46 4.88 24.64
N SER A 18 23.66 4.89 24.10
CA SER A 18 24.00 4.90 22.70
C SER A 18 23.00 4.01 21.96
N LEU A 19 21.94 4.61 21.43
CA LEU A 19 21.23 3.98 20.33
C LEU A 19 22.32 3.75 19.29
N PRO A 20 22.55 2.50 18.84
CA PRO A 20 23.43 2.29 17.72
C PRO A 20 22.89 3.19 16.61
N LEU A 21 23.70 4.19 16.23
CA LEU A 21 23.60 4.82 14.92
C LEU A 21 23.43 3.64 13.97
N HIS A 22 22.23 3.52 13.40
CA HIS A 22 21.91 2.42 12.50
C HIS A 22 23.00 2.44 11.44
N ALA A 23 23.94 1.49 11.52
CA ALA A 23 24.83 1.20 10.42
C ALA A 23 23.90 1.05 9.23
N GLU A 24 24.04 1.91 8.20
CA GLU A 24 23.15 1.97 7.05
C GLU A 24 22.79 0.54 6.65
N GLU A 25 21.60 0.10 7.05
CA GLU A 25 21.19 -1.25 6.74
C GLU A 25 21.13 -1.27 5.22
N LYS A 26 21.95 -2.13 4.61
CA LYS A 26 21.98 -2.26 3.16
C LYS A 26 20.52 -2.41 2.71
N PRO A 27 20.02 -1.67 1.70
CA PRO A 27 18.60 -1.70 1.33
C PRO A 27 18.01 -3.11 1.20
N LYS A 28 18.84 -4.07 0.76
CA LYS A 28 18.50 -5.50 0.72
C LYS A 28 18.13 -6.11 2.08
N ALA A 29 18.86 -5.78 3.15
CA ALA A 29 18.58 -6.25 4.50
C ALA A 29 17.24 -5.72 5.03
N VAL A 30 16.90 -4.46 4.74
CA VAL A 30 15.59 -3.88 5.10
C VAL A 30 14.45 -4.62 4.39
N LEU A 31 14.60 -4.90 3.09
CA LEU A 31 13.63 -5.67 2.31
C LEU A 31 13.47 -7.11 2.84
N GLU A 32 14.58 -7.76 3.19
CA GLU A 32 14.56 -9.11 3.79
C GLU A 32 13.83 -9.11 5.14
N GLN A 33 14.09 -8.14 6.01
CA GLN A 33 13.39 -7.97 7.28
C GLN A 33 11.88 -7.76 7.08
N ALA A 34 11.50 -6.91 6.11
CA ALA A 34 10.09 -6.68 5.78
C ALA A 34 9.40 -7.96 5.31
N ILE A 35 10.02 -8.73 4.41
CA ILE A 35 9.48 -10.01 3.95
C ILE A 35 9.31 -11.00 5.10
N GLN A 36 10.28 -11.08 6.02
CA GLN A 36 10.18 -11.92 7.20
C GLN A 36 9.05 -11.48 8.14
N ALA A 37 8.87 -10.16 8.35
CA ALA A 37 7.77 -9.61 9.14
C ALA A 37 6.39 -9.97 8.54
N HIS A 38 6.29 -10.13 7.22
CA HIS A 38 5.11 -10.62 6.52
C HIS A 38 4.99 -12.17 6.45
N GLY A 39 5.80 -12.89 7.23
CA GLY A 39 5.77 -14.35 7.31
C GLY A 39 6.49 -15.06 6.16
N GLY A 40 7.41 -14.38 5.50
CA GLY A 40 8.28 -14.91 4.45
C GLY A 40 7.65 -14.94 3.06
N ASN A 41 8.49 -15.24 2.05
CA ASN A 41 8.11 -15.23 0.63
C ASN A 41 6.85 -16.06 0.32
N LYS A 42 6.69 -17.22 0.98
CA LYS A 42 5.52 -18.09 0.76
C LYS A 42 4.21 -17.43 1.20
N ASN A 43 4.21 -16.71 2.32
CA ASN A 43 3.01 -16.02 2.79
C ASN A 43 2.73 -14.79 1.95
N LEU A 44 3.76 -14.03 1.59
CA LEU A 44 3.61 -12.87 0.72
C LEU A 44 3.12 -13.26 -0.69
N ALA A 45 3.58 -14.39 -1.24
CA ALA A 45 3.07 -14.90 -2.52
C ALA A 45 1.55 -15.20 -2.48
N ARG A 46 1.01 -15.58 -1.32
CA ARG A 46 -0.44 -15.83 -1.16
C ARG A 46 -1.25 -14.55 -1.21
N THR A 47 -0.68 -13.41 -0.82
CA THR A 47 -1.38 -12.11 -0.88
C THR A 47 -1.36 -11.51 -2.28
N LEU A 48 -0.63 -12.11 -3.23
CA LEU A 48 -0.58 -11.63 -4.63
C LEU A 48 -1.79 -12.06 -5.44
N THR A 49 -2.61 -13.00 -4.96
CA THR A 49 -3.82 -13.43 -5.65
C THR A 49 -5.00 -13.41 -4.70
N GLY A 50 -6.10 -12.79 -5.10
CA GLY A 50 -7.24 -12.66 -4.20
C GLY A 50 -8.45 -12.00 -4.82
N ARG A 51 -9.51 -11.96 -3.99
CA ARG A 51 -10.74 -11.22 -4.24
C ARG A 51 -11.07 -10.40 -2.99
N LEU A 52 -11.39 -9.13 -3.19
CA LEU A 52 -11.87 -8.22 -2.15
C LEU A 52 -13.27 -7.75 -2.55
N THR A 53 -14.16 -7.66 -1.56
CA THR A 53 -15.50 -7.12 -1.74
C THR A 53 -15.77 -6.13 -0.62
N ALA A 54 -16.25 -4.95 -0.98
CA ALA A 54 -16.66 -3.92 -0.04
C ALA A 54 -18.01 -3.33 -0.44
N GLU A 55 -18.76 -2.87 0.55
CA GLU A 55 -19.99 -2.10 0.34
C GLU A 55 -19.84 -0.79 1.10
N LEU A 56 -20.10 0.32 0.41
CA LEU A 56 -20.01 1.67 0.95
C LEU A 56 -21.32 2.39 0.72
N LYS A 57 -21.78 3.07 1.78
CA LYS A 57 -22.91 3.98 1.73
C LYS A 57 -22.54 5.25 2.46
N GLY A 58 -22.89 6.40 1.90
CA GLY A 58 -22.61 7.68 2.53
C GLY A 58 -23.24 8.85 1.80
N THR A 59 -22.92 10.04 2.28
CA THR A 59 -23.33 11.31 1.70
C THR A 59 -22.09 12.18 1.47
N VAL A 60 -21.99 12.80 0.29
CA VAL A 60 -20.89 13.74 -0.05
C VAL A 60 -21.24 15.16 0.40
N SER A 61 -22.54 15.50 0.34
CA SER A 61 -23.14 16.74 0.83
C SER A 61 -24.55 16.45 1.33
N SER A 62 -25.26 17.46 1.85
CA SER A 62 -26.64 17.33 2.33
C SER A 62 -27.58 16.65 1.32
N ASP A 63 -27.32 16.82 0.03
CA ASP A 63 -28.24 16.43 -1.04
C ASP A 63 -27.66 15.35 -1.98
N VAL A 64 -26.44 14.85 -1.71
CA VAL A 64 -25.77 13.88 -2.58
C VAL A 64 -25.46 12.62 -1.79
N GLU A 65 -26.34 11.63 -1.96
CA GLU A 65 -26.14 10.27 -1.44
C GLU A 65 -25.41 9.38 -2.45
N PHE A 66 -24.63 8.44 -1.93
CA PHE A 66 -24.05 7.37 -2.72
C PHE A 66 -24.19 6.02 -2.01
N THR A 67 -24.38 4.99 -2.82
CA THR A 67 -24.20 3.59 -2.44
C THR A 67 -23.36 2.94 -3.51
N PHE A 68 -22.32 2.20 -3.16
CA PHE A 68 -21.63 1.35 -4.13
C PHE A 68 -21.08 0.09 -3.50
N GLN A 69 -21.11 -0.96 -4.30
CA GLN A 69 -20.36 -2.19 -4.10
C GLN A 69 -19.09 -2.09 -4.92
N ASP A 70 -17.99 -2.51 -4.30
CA ASP A 70 -16.67 -2.57 -4.90
C ASP A 70 -16.19 -4.01 -4.85
N GLU A 71 -15.86 -4.56 -6.00
CA GLU A 71 -15.28 -5.88 -6.12
C GLU A 71 -13.95 -5.80 -6.84
N GLU A 72 -12.89 -6.23 -6.17
CA GLU A 72 -11.54 -6.34 -6.74
C GLU A 72 -11.17 -7.81 -6.88
N THR A 73 -10.57 -8.18 -8.01
CA THR A 73 -9.94 -9.48 -8.21
C THR A 73 -8.57 -9.24 -8.81
N PHE A 74 -7.54 -9.89 -8.26
CA PHE A 74 -6.18 -9.62 -8.66
C PHE A 74 -5.30 -10.86 -8.67
N GLN A 75 -4.30 -10.82 -9.55
CA GLN A 75 -3.13 -11.68 -9.62
C GLN A 75 -1.94 -10.76 -9.92
N LEU A 76 -1.40 -10.17 -8.86
CA LEU A 76 -0.38 -9.14 -8.92
C LEU A 76 0.99 -9.72 -9.31
N PRO A 77 1.85 -8.91 -9.96
CA PRO A 77 1.59 -7.55 -10.44
C PRO A 77 0.85 -7.49 -11.79
N ARG A 78 0.58 -8.63 -12.43
CA ARG A 78 0.24 -8.70 -13.86
C ARG A 78 -1.22 -8.41 -14.19
N ARG A 79 -2.14 -8.80 -13.31
CA ARG A 79 -3.58 -8.74 -13.55
C ARG A 79 -4.32 -8.13 -12.38
N TYR A 80 -5.20 -7.19 -12.68
CA TYR A 80 -6.07 -6.54 -11.72
C TYR A 80 -7.40 -6.24 -12.40
N LYS A 81 -8.50 -6.51 -11.72
CA LYS A 81 -9.83 -6.11 -12.14
C LYS A 81 -10.55 -5.51 -10.95
N ARG A 82 -11.21 -4.37 -11.16
CA ARG A 82 -12.09 -3.75 -10.19
C ARG A 82 -13.43 -3.43 -10.83
N VAL A 83 -14.51 -3.77 -10.17
CA VAL A 83 -15.88 -3.44 -10.58
C VAL A 83 -16.51 -2.63 -9.46
N LEU A 84 -16.81 -1.37 -9.74
CA LEU A 84 -17.66 -0.55 -8.90
C LEU A 84 -19.06 -0.52 -9.50
N GLN A 85 -20.08 -0.71 -8.67
CA GLN A 85 -21.47 -0.58 -9.11
C GLN A 85 -22.33 -0.04 -7.99
N GLY A 86 -23.32 0.77 -8.32
CA GLY A 86 -24.22 1.30 -7.30
C GLY A 86 -25.02 2.49 -7.80
N GLN A 87 -25.32 3.41 -6.89
CA GLN A 87 -26.08 4.61 -7.17
C GLN A 87 -25.31 5.84 -6.70
N PHE A 88 -25.35 6.89 -7.51
CA PHE A 88 -24.86 8.21 -7.17
C PHE A 88 -25.96 9.23 -7.47
N ASN A 89 -26.44 9.94 -6.45
CA ASN A 89 -27.57 10.87 -6.57
C ASN A 89 -28.79 10.22 -7.25
N GLY A 90 -29.15 9.00 -6.80
CA GLY A 90 -30.26 8.20 -7.33
C GLY A 90 -30.07 7.62 -8.74
N LYS A 91 -28.95 7.91 -9.42
CA LYS A 91 -28.64 7.38 -10.75
C LYS A 91 -27.76 6.14 -10.64
N PRO A 92 -28.14 5.02 -11.28
CA PRO A 92 -27.28 3.85 -11.30
C PRO A 92 -25.99 4.16 -12.07
N PHE A 93 -24.88 3.61 -11.61
CA PHE A 93 -23.61 3.63 -12.34
C PHE A 93 -22.91 2.28 -12.19
N ARG A 94 -22.09 1.96 -13.18
CA ARG A 94 -21.12 0.86 -13.14
C ARG A 94 -19.81 1.33 -13.75
N MET A 95 -18.70 0.98 -13.12
CA MET A 95 -17.37 1.20 -13.67
C MET A 95 -16.55 -0.07 -13.53
N THR A 96 -15.96 -0.53 -14.63
CA THR A 96 -15.01 -1.63 -14.62
C THR A 96 -13.65 -1.10 -14.99
N TYR A 97 -12.65 -1.38 -14.15
CA TYR A 97 -11.25 -1.15 -14.41
C TYR A 97 -10.59 -2.50 -14.60
N ALA A 98 -9.72 -2.63 -15.59
CA ALA A 98 -8.90 -3.81 -15.78
C ALA A 98 -7.47 -3.40 -16.12
N ILE A 99 -6.51 -4.17 -15.63
CA ILE A 99 -5.11 -4.11 -16.02
C ILE A 99 -4.68 -5.52 -16.35
N GLU A 100 -4.07 -5.70 -17.51
CA GLU A 100 -3.45 -6.95 -17.94
C GLU A 100 -2.15 -6.62 -18.65
N GLU A 101 -1.05 -7.20 -18.17
CA GLU A 101 0.29 -7.01 -18.74
C GLU A 101 0.69 -5.53 -18.88
N GLY A 102 0.26 -4.69 -17.92
CA GLY A 102 0.57 -3.27 -17.88
C GLY A 102 -0.30 -2.39 -18.78
N VAL A 103 -1.23 -2.97 -19.56
CA VAL A 103 -2.23 -2.20 -20.31
C VAL A 103 -3.48 -2.06 -19.44
N GLY A 104 -3.98 -0.83 -19.30
CA GLY A 104 -5.18 -0.51 -18.55
C GLY A 104 -6.40 -0.31 -19.45
N TRP A 105 -7.57 -0.68 -18.97
CA TRP A 105 -8.86 -0.38 -19.60
C TRP A 105 -9.86 0.14 -18.58
N ILE A 106 -10.74 1.03 -19.03
CA ILE A 106 -11.89 1.50 -18.29
C ILE A 106 -13.14 1.28 -19.13
N GLN A 107 -14.16 0.72 -18.50
CA GLN A 107 -15.51 0.63 -19.03
C GLN A 107 -16.46 1.36 -18.09
N GLN A 108 -17.32 2.21 -18.63
CA GLN A 108 -18.35 2.90 -17.86
C GLN A 108 -19.73 2.45 -18.36
N ASN A 109 -20.55 1.97 -17.44
CA ASN A 109 -21.85 1.36 -17.72
C ASN A 109 -21.72 0.28 -18.82
N ASP A 110 -22.55 0.37 -19.85
CA ASP A 110 -22.58 -0.57 -20.98
C ASP A 110 -21.83 -0.04 -22.22
N GLU A 111 -20.96 0.96 -22.05
CA GLU A 111 -20.11 1.45 -23.14
C GLU A 111 -19.01 0.44 -23.48
N ASP A 112 -18.38 0.60 -24.64
CA ASP A 112 -17.22 -0.20 -25.01
C ASP A 112 -16.01 0.13 -24.10
N PRO A 113 -15.22 -0.88 -23.67
CA PRO A 113 -13.98 -0.64 -22.93
C PRO A 113 -13.02 0.22 -23.73
N ARG A 114 -12.45 1.23 -23.08
CA ARG A 114 -11.45 2.13 -23.66
C ARG A 114 -10.12 1.92 -22.97
N GLU A 115 -9.05 1.89 -23.74
CA GLU A 115 -7.69 1.86 -23.19
C GLU A 115 -7.49 3.10 -22.31
N TYR A 116 -6.96 2.88 -21.12
CA TYR A 116 -6.64 3.92 -20.17
C TYR A 116 -5.17 3.86 -19.84
N ARG A 117 -4.44 4.90 -20.25
CA ARG A 117 -2.99 5.00 -20.04
C ARG A 117 -2.60 5.54 -18.67
N GLY A 118 -3.59 5.87 -17.82
CA GLY A 118 -3.32 6.42 -16.50
C GLY A 118 -2.67 7.79 -16.52
N GLN A 119 -2.66 8.41 -15.35
CA GLN A 119 -1.56 9.29 -14.97
C GLN A 119 -0.70 8.51 -13.98
N LYS A 120 0.62 8.71 -14.01
CA LYS A 120 1.50 8.20 -12.96
C LYS A 120 1.07 8.82 -11.64
N LEU A 121 0.61 8.00 -10.71
CA LEU A 121 0.26 8.44 -9.36
C LEU A 121 1.43 8.14 -8.41
N PRO A 122 1.62 8.96 -7.36
CA PRO A 122 2.63 8.68 -6.35
C PRO A 122 2.35 7.37 -5.61
N LEU A 123 3.39 6.53 -5.50
CA LEU A 123 3.36 5.18 -4.95
C LEU A 123 2.88 5.11 -3.49
N GLU A 124 3.10 6.18 -2.72
CA GLU A 124 2.76 6.27 -1.29
C GLU A 124 1.28 6.07 -0.96
N LYS A 125 0.39 6.18 -1.96
CA LYS A 125 -1.06 5.97 -1.77
C LYS A 125 -1.51 4.52 -1.95
N TYR A 126 -0.63 3.61 -2.37
CA TYR A 126 -0.99 2.25 -2.77
C TYR A 126 -0.09 1.19 -2.14
N TRP A 127 -0.26 0.95 -0.83
CA TRP A 127 0.53 -0.01 -0.06
C TRP A 127 0.53 -1.44 -0.66
N ASN A 128 -0.60 -1.87 -1.24
CA ASN A 128 -0.72 -3.17 -1.91
C ASN A 128 0.21 -3.30 -3.12
N ALA A 129 0.41 -2.21 -3.88
CA ALA A 129 1.31 -2.19 -5.01
C ALA A 129 2.78 -2.30 -4.56
N ILE A 130 3.13 -1.67 -3.43
CA ILE A 130 4.45 -1.77 -2.83
C ILE A 130 4.73 -3.21 -2.39
N LEU A 131 3.79 -3.85 -1.67
CA LEU A 131 3.95 -5.23 -1.23
C LEU A 131 4.11 -6.20 -2.41
N ALA A 132 3.38 -5.99 -3.51
CA ALA A 132 3.49 -6.81 -4.69
C ALA A 132 4.87 -6.71 -5.38
N GLN A 133 5.57 -5.59 -5.21
CA GLN A 133 6.89 -5.37 -5.81
C GLN A 133 8.04 -5.87 -4.93
N LEU A 134 7.86 -6.02 -3.61
CA LEU A 134 8.93 -6.41 -2.68
C LEU A 134 9.75 -7.63 -3.15
N PRO A 135 9.15 -8.73 -3.66
CA PRO A 135 9.93 -9.87 -4.16
C PRO A 135 10.76 -9.54 -5.41
N GLU A 136 10.25 -8.70 -6.30
CA GLU A 136 10.98 -8.28 -7.50
C GLU A 136 12.17 -7.39 -7.12
N LEU A 137 12.01 -6.50 -6.14
CA LEU A 137 13.08 -5.61 -5.68
C LEU A 137 14.29 -6.32 -5.06
N LEU A 138 14.16 -7.59 -4.67
CA LEU A 138 15.27 -8.40 -4.17
C LEU A 138 16.08 -9.10 -5.26
N ARG A 139 15.65 -9.06 -6.51
CA ARG A 139 16.43 -9.61 -7.63
C ARG A 139 17.63 -8.71 -7.91
N ASP A 140 18.79 -9.31 -8.14
CA ASP A 140 20.06 -8.57 -8.28
C ASP A 140 20.12 -7.71 -9.56
N ASP A 141 19.18 -7.89 -10.50
CA ASP A 141 19.02 -7.14 -11.76
C ASP A 141 17.96 -6.03 -11.71
N SER A 142 17.31 -5.82 -10.56
CA SER A 142 16.23 -4.85 -10.42
C SER A 142 16.73 -3.41 -10.40
N ILE A 143 16.51 -2.67 -11.49
CA ILE A 143 16.74 -1.23 -11.56
C ILE A 143 15.41 -0.51 -11.32
N LEU A 144 15.27 0.11 -10.15
CA LEU A 144 14.21 1.09 -9.91
C LEU A 144 14.53 2.37 -10.67
N SER A 145 13.99 2.52 -11.88
CA SER A 145 13.98 3.83 -12.54
C SER A 145 12.92 4.70 -11.86
N ALA A 146 13.33 5.79 -11.22
CA ALA A 146 12.42 6.87 -10.87
C ALA A 146 11.88 7.45 -12.18
N GLY A 147 10.72 6.97 -12.62
CA GLY A 147 10.12 7.44 -13.85
C GLY A 147 9.63 8.87 -13.68
N GLY A 148 10.34 9.83 -14.29
CA GLY A 148 9.94 11.24 -14.36
C GLY A 148 8.58 11.50 -15.00
#